data_AF-A0A7J3NT22-F1
#
_entry.id   AF-A0A7J3NT22-F1
#
_cell.length_a   1.000
_cell.length_b   1.000
_cell.length_c   1.000
_cell.angle_alpha   90.00
_cell.angle_beta   90.00
_cell.angle_gamma   90.00
#
_symmetry.space_group_name_H-M   'P 1'
#
loop_
_entity.id
_entity.type
_entity.pdbx_description
1 polymer ?
#
loop_
_entity_poly.entity_id
_entity_poly.type
_entity_poly.pdbx_seq_one_letter_code
_entity_poly.pdbx_strand_id
1 'polypeptide(L)' 'KDPRQRCGIISFNVANVDSHDLALFLDSYGIAIRSGFHCAQPLHQRLGLPSTARASFYIYNTKEEIDRFIDVLKEVEQL' A
#
# COMPACT_ATOMS: atom_id res chain seq x y z
N LYS A 1 -7.85 0.17 16.41
CA LYS A 1 -7.32 -1.12 16.91
C LYS A 1 -5.85 -0.94 17.23
N ASP A 2 -5.34 -1.59 18.27
CA ASP A 2 -3.94 -1.49 18.69
C ASP A 2 -2.98 -1.97 17.57
N PRO A 3 -2.08 -1.10 17.06
CA PRO A 3 -1.10 -1.48 16.04
C PRO A 3 -0.19 -2.62 16.48
N ARG A 4 0.08 -2.75 17.79
CA ARG A 4 0.94 -3.80 18.37
C ARG A 4 0.35 -5.21 18.25
N GLN A 5 -0.96 -5.30 17.94
CA GLN A 5 -1.67 -6.56 17.75
C GLN A 5 -1.92 -6.88 16.25
N ARG A 6 -1.31 -6.13 15.33
CA ARG A 6 -1.45 -6.35 13.87
C ARG A 6 -0.15 -6.86 13.27
N CYS A 7 -0.25 -7.67 12.23
CA CYS A 7 0.89 -8.01 11.37
C CYS A 7 1.36 -6.79 10.57
N GLY A 8 2.57 -6.86 10.02
CA GLY A 8 3.18 -5.85 9.14
C GLY A 8 2.52 -5.75 7.76
N ILE A 9 1.18 -5.78 7.68
CA ILE A 9 0.41 -5.69 6.43
C ILE A 9 -0.48 -4.46 6.52
N ILE A 10 -0.25 -3.51 5.61
CA ILE A 10 -0.99 -2.26 5.54
C ILE A 10 -1.64 -2.18 4.16
N SER A 11 -2.97 -2.30 4.14
CA SER A 11 -3.80 -1.94 2.98
C SER A 11 -4.24 -0.49 3.10
N PHE A 12 -4.10 0.27 2.03
CA PHE A 12 -4.34 1.71 2.00
C PHE A 12 -4.76 2.16 0.60
N ASN A 13 -5.31 3.37 0.53
CA ASN A 13 -5.55 4.12 -0.70
C ASN A 13 -5.11 5.57 -0.48
N VAL A 14 -4.68 6.22 -1.55
CA VAL A 14 -4.40 7.66 -1.58
C VAL A 14 -5.59 8.34 -2.25
N ALA A 15 -6.03 9.48 -1.72
CA ALA A 15 -7.18 10.19 -2.27
C ALA A 15 -6.91 10.57 -3.73
N ASN A 16 -7.90 10.35 -4.61
CA ASN A 16 -7.83 10.65 -6.04
C ASN A 16 -6.76 9.88 -6.85
N VAL A 17 -6.16 8.82 -6.30
CA VAL A 17 -5.17 8.00 -7.01
C VAL A 17 -5.65 6.55 -7.07
N ASP A 18 -5.72 5.96 -8.26
CA ASP A 18 -6.05 4.54 -8.40
C ASP A 18 -4.91 3.67 -7.84
N SER A 19 -5.26 2.56 -7.18
CA SER A 19 -4.26 1.71 -6.55
C SER A 19 -3.31 1.04 -7.56
N HIS A 20 -3.75 0.83 -8.81
CA HIS A 20 -2.89 0.31 -9.87
C HIS A 20 -1.86 1.33 -10.32
N ASP A 21 -2.28 2.57 -10.55
CA ASP A 21 -1.38 3.67 -10.93
C ASP A 21 -0.38 3.97 -9.82
N LEU A 22 -0.81 3.95 -8.55
CA LEU A 22 0.07 4.06 -7.40
C LEU A 22 1.13 2.94 -7.37
N ALA A 23 0.74 1.71 -7.68
CA ALA A 23 1.69 0.59 -7.73
C ALA A 23 2.71 0.76 -8.87
N LEU A 24 2.27 1.21 -10.05
CA LEU A 24 3.16 1.51 -11.18
C LEU A 24 4.11 2.67 -10.87
N PHE A 25 3.61 3.73 -10.23
CA PHE A 25 4.45 4.85 -9.78
C PHE A 25 5.54 4.37 -8.84
N LEU A 26 5.18 3.64 -7.77
CA LEU A 26 6.15 3.14 -6.79
C LEU A 26 7.17 2.16 -7.40
N ASP A 27 6.73 1.33 -8.35
CA ASP A 27 7.61 0.41 -9.09
C ASP A 27 8.71 1.17 -9.86
N SER A 28 8.40 2.35 -10.41
CA SER A 28 9.40 3.19 -11.09
C SER A 28 10.52 3.70 -10.17
N TYR A 29 10.31 3.70 -8.85
CA TYR A 29 11.30 4.03 -7.82
C TYR A 29 11.95 2.77 -7.20
N GLY A 30 11.64 1.59 -7.74
CA GLY A 30 12.09 0.28 -7.26
C GLY A 30 11.34 -0.23 -6.02
N ILE A 31 10.15 0.30 -5.72
CA ILE A 31 9.36 -0.09 -4.54
C ILE A 31 8.21 -0.99 -4.99
N ALA A 32 8.31 -2.28 -4.66
CA ALA A 32 7.30 -3.26 -5.00
C ALA A 32 6.15 -3.28 -3.97
N ILE A 33 4.96 -2.92 -4.41
CA ILE A 33 3.70 -3.14 -3.67
C ILE A 33 2.72 -3.96 -4.51
N ARG A 34 1.58 -4.36 -3.92
CA ARG A 34 0.50 -5.01 -4.67
C ARG A 34 -0.74 -4.13 -4.71
N SER A 35 -1.39 -4.06 -5.86
CA SER A 35 -2.73 -3.48 -6.03
C SER A 35 -3.80 -4.54 -6.30
N GLY A 36 -5.06 -4.17 -6.13
CA GLY A 36 -6.24 -5.00 -6.43
C GLY A 36 -6.97 -5.52 -5.19
N PHE A 37 -7.69 -6.63 -5.33
CA PHE A 37 -8.53 -7.19 -4.25
C PHE A 37 -7.78 -8.06 -3.24
N HIS A 38 -6.52 -8.40 -3.52
CA HIS A 38 -5.70 -9.31 -2.71
C HIS A 38 -6.38 -10.65 -2.38
N CYS A 39 -7.11 -11.21 -3.35
CA CYS A 39 -7.94 -12.42 -3.19
C CYS A 39 -9.05 -12.29 -2.12
N ALA A 40 -9.45 -11.07 -1.75
CA ALA A 40 -10.46 -10.76 -0.74
C ALA A 40 -11.57 -9.87 -1.30
N GLN A 41 -12.08 -10.21 -2.50
CA GLN A 41 -13.11 -9.43 -3.20
C GLN A 41 -14.42 -9.23 -2.38
N PRO A 42 -14.94 -10.23 -1.62
CA PRO A 42 -16.14 -10.01 -0.79
C PRO A 42 -15.94 -8.94 0.29
N LEU A 43 -14.72 -8.84 0.84
CA LEU A 43 -14.40 -7.81 1.83
C LEU A 43 -14.37 -6.43 1.17
N HIS A 44 -13.78 -6.31 -0.01
CA HIS A 44 -13.75 -5.05 -0.78
C HIS A 44 -15.16 -4.58 -1.13
N GLN A 45 -16.02 -5.49 -1.59
CA GLN A 45 -17.43 -5.21 -1.86
C GLN A 45 -18.16 -4.70 -0.61
N ARG A 46 -17.97 -5.36 0.54
CA ARG A 46 -18.56 -4.93 1.82
C ARG A 46 -18.07 -3.56 2.27
N LEU A 47 -16.82 -3.21 1.97
CA LEU A 47 -16.23 -1.91 2.31
C LEU A 47 -16.52 -0.82 1.25
N GLY A 48 -17.12 -1.18 0.11
CA GLY A 48 -17.35 -0.25 -1.01
C GLY A 48 -16.06 0.23 -1.68
N LEU A 49 -14.96 -0.53 -1.57
CA LEU A 49 -13.66 -0.18 -2.12
C LEU A 49 -13.42 -0.91 -3.45
N PRO A 50 -13.17 -0.20 -4.56
CA PRO A 50 -12.98 -0.82 -5.87
C PRO A 50 -11.65 -1.57 -5.99
N SER A 51 -10.60 -1.09 -5.34
CA SER A 51 -9.28 -1.71 -5.26
C SER A 51 -8.51 -1.10 -4.08
N THR A 52 -7.47 -1.79 -3.59
CA THR A 52 -6.54 -1.20 -2.62
C THR A 52 -5.09 -1.44 -2.99
N ALA A 53 -4.21 -0.52 -2.57
CA ALA A 53 -2.78 -0.76 -2.51
C ALA A 53 -2.43 -1.48 -1.19
N ARG A 54 -1.40 -2.32 -1.21
CA ARG A 54 -0.94 -3.04 -0.02
C ARG A 54 0.57 -3.14 0.04
N ALA A 55 1.14 -2.58 1.11
CA ALA A 55 2.51 -2.82 1.54
C ALA A 55 2.51 -3.96 2.57
N SER A 56 3.38 -4.95 2.38
CA SER A 56 3.47 -6.13 3.25
C SER A 56 4.92 -6.37 3.61
N PHE A 57 5.24 -6.24 4.90
CA PHE A 57 6.57 -6.35 5.45
C PHE A 57 6.79 -7.70 6.11
N TYR A 58 8.04 -8.13 6.15
CA TYR A 58 8.49 -9.36 6.81
C TYR A 58 9.80 -9.13 7.57
N ILE A 59 10.35 -10.20 8.16
CA ILE A 59 11.52 -10.12 9.06
C ILE A 59 12.81 -9.59 8.41
N TYR A 60 12.86 -9.56 7.08
CA TYR A 60 14.01 -9.07 6.31
C TYR A 60 13.89 -7.60 5.93
N ASN A 61 12.73 -6.98 6.11
CA ASN A 61 12.57 -5.57 5.78
C ASN A 61 13.21 -4.69 6.85
N THR A 62 13.75 -3.55 6.43
CA THR A 62 14.43 -2.61 7.32
C THR A 62 13.63 -1.33 7.52
N LYS A 63 13.99 -0.53 8.53
CA LYS A 63 13.35 0.77 8.76
C LYS A 63 13.68 1.75 7.64
N GLU A 64 14.88 1.68 7.10
CA GLU A 64 15.36 2.52 6.02
C GLU A 64 14.56 2.26 4.72
N GLU A 65 14.16 1.01 4.46
CA GLU A 65 13.23 0.70 3.36
C GLU A 65 11.84 1.32 3.57
N ILE A 66 11.36 1.33 4.82
CA ILE A 66 10.09 1.97 5.19
C ILE A 66 10.19 3.49 5.01
N ASP A 67 11.28 4.10 5.47
CA ASP A 67 11.52 5.54 5.34
C ASP A 67 11.54 5.95 3.86
N ARG A 68 12.29 5.21 3.02
CA ARG A 68 12.30 5.41 1.56
C ARG A 68 10.90 5.27 0.95
N PHE A 69 10.14 4.25 1.35
CA PHE A 69 8.77 4.07 0.88
C PHE A 69 7.88 5.26 1.23
N ILE A 70 7.96 5.76 2.46
CA ILE A 70 7.16 6.89 2.93
C ILE A 70 7.55 8.17 2.20
N ASP A 71 8.85 8.41 1.96
CA ASP A 71 9.29 9.62 1.26
C ASP A 71 8.83 9.65 -0.19
N VAL A 72 8.93 8.53 -0.92
CA VAL A 72 8.39 8.43 -2.28
C VAL A 72 6.87 8.52 -2.29
N LEU A 73 6.18 7.95 -1.30
CA LEU A 73 4.72 8.01 -1.22
C LEU A 73 4.20 9.45 -1.04
N LYS A 74 4.94 10.31 -0.34
CA LYS A 74 4.59 11.74 -0.21
C LYS A 74 4.67 12.50 -1.54
N GLU A 75 5.49 12.05 -2.50
CA GLU A 75 5.54 12.65 -3.83
C GLU A 75 4.22 12.43 -4.58
N VAL A 76 3.53 11.31 -4.32
CA VAL A 76 2.21 11.01 -4.91
C VAL A 76 1.11 11.93 -4.38
N GLU A 77 1.18 12.33 -3.11
CA GLU A 77 0.20 13.24 -2.50
C GLU A 77 0.27 14.67 -3.08
N GLN A 78 1.37 15.00 -3.76
CA GLN A 78 1.58 16.31 -4.40
C GLN A 78 1.11 16.37 -5.86
N LEU A 79 0.63 15.25 -6.42
CA LEU A 79 0.03 15.14 -7.76
C LEU A 79 -1.47 15.40 -7.71
#